data_AF-A0A9W7M591-F1
#
_entry.id   AF-A0A9W7M591-F1
#
_cell.length_a   1.000
_cell.length_b   1.000
_cell.length_c   1.000
_cell.angle_alpha   90.00
_cell.angle_beta   90.00
_cell.angle_gamma   90.00
#
_symmetry.space_group_name_H-M   'P 1'
#
loop_
_entity.id
_entity.type
_entity.pdbx_description
1 polymer ?
#
loop_
_entity_poly.entity_id
_entity_poly.type
_entity_poly.pdbx_seq_one_letter_code
_entity_poly.pdbx_strand_id
1 'polypeptide(L)'
;MLGEQKNVNLPGVEVDLPTLTEKDKEDILGWGVPNSIDMIALSFVLVNARKVLGSHAKQIRLMSKVENKEGVVNFDEILHETDAFMVISEWRFRWRKSS
;
A
#
# COMPACT_ATOMS: atom_id res chain seq x y z
N MET A 1 11.16 -21.97 -13.44
CA MET A 1 11.27 -20.51 -13.62
C MET A 1 10.37 -19.88 -12.56
N LEU A 2 10.94 -19.50 -11.41
CA LEU A 2 10.18 -18.93 -10.29
C LEU A 2 10.02 -17.42 -10.55
N GLY A 3 8.97 -17.07 -11.26
CA GLY A 3 8.51 -15.68 -11.32
C GLY A 3 7.49 -15.49 -10.21
N GLU A 4 7.86 -14.76 -9.16
CA GLU A 4 6.95 -14.05 -8.27
C GLU A 4 7.78 -13.29 -7.26
N GLN A 5 7.64 -11.96 -7.24
CA GLN A 5 8.16 -11.11 -6.17
C GLN A 5 7.40 -11.45 -4.90
N LYS A 6 7.81 -12.51 -4.20
CA LYS A 6 7.26 -12.86 -2.90
C LYS A 6 7.70 -11.79 -1.91
N ASN A 7 6.76 -11.05 -1.35
CA ASN A 7 7.00 -10.22 -0.17
C ASN A 7 7.50 -11.13 0.95
N VAL A 8 8.78 -10.99 1.31
CA VAL A 8 9.41 -11.72 2.41
C VAL A 8 9.19 -10.89 3.68
N ASN A 9 8.38 -11.39 4.61
CA ASN A 9 8.17 -10.73 5.90
C ASN A 9 9.09 -11.39 6.94
N LEU A 10 10.10 -10.67 7.44
CA LEU A 10 11.07 -11.18 8.43
C LEU A 10 10.61 -10.81 9.85
N PRO A 11 10.31 -11.78 10.73
CA PRO A 11 9.95 -11.49 12.11
C PRO A 11 11.17 -11.02 12.91
N GLY A 12 11.12 -9.80 13.46
CA GLY A 12 12.12 -9.30 14.43
C GLY A 12 13.19 -8.36 13.88
N VAL A 13 13.07 -7.87 12.65
CA VAL A 13 13.95 -6.84 12.08
C VAL A 13 13.18 -5.51 12.05
N GLU A 14 13.77 -4.43 12.57
CA GLU A 14 13.32 -3.06 12.27
C GLU A 14 13.50 -2.87 10.76
N VAL A 15 12.42 -3.06 10.03
CA VAL A 15 12.40 -2.83 8.58
C VAL A 15 12.46 -1.32 8.40
N ASP A 16 13.50 -0.83 7.70
CA ASP A 16 13.58 0.56 7.28
C ASP A 16 12.20 1.00 6.78
N LEU A 17 11.71 2.11 7.33
CA LEU A 17 10.37 2.64 7.04
C LEU A 17 10.11 2.50 5.54
N PRO A 18 9.12 1.69 5.11
CA PRO A 18 8.93 1.44 3.70
C PRO A 18 8.72 2.79 3.02
N THR A 19 9.54 3.11 2.04
CA THR A 19 9.42 4.32 1.23
C THR A 19 8.84 3.97 -0.12
N LEU A 20 8.07 4.89 -0.71
CA LEU A 20 7.64 4.74 -2.11
C LEU A 20 8.85 4.48 -2.99
N THR A 21 8.80 3.39 -3.73
CA THR A 21 9.85 3.06 -4.70
C THR A 21 9.82 4.08 -5.84
N GLU A 22 10.92 4.20 -6.59
CA GLU A 22 10.94 5.06 -7.78
C GLU A 22 9.87 4.64 -8.80
N LYS A 23 9.59 3.35 -8.89
CA LYS A 23 8.50 2.82 -9.72
C LYS A 23 7.14 3.31 -9.24
N ASP A 24 6.86 3.29 -7.93
CA ASP A 24 5.58 3.79 -7.41
C ASP A 24 5.40 5.27 -7.77
N LYS A 25 6.47 6.07 -7.68
CA LYS A 25 6.43 7.49 -8.06
C LYS A 25 6.15 7.68 -9.55
N GLU A 26 6.79 6.89 -10.41
CA GLU A 26 6.56 6.91 -11.85
C GLU A 26 5.13 6.49 -12.21
N ASP A 27 4.62 5.42 -11.60
CA ASP A 27 3.26 4.95 -11.82
C ASP A 27 2.23 6.00 -11.36
N ILE A 28 2.46 6.62 -10.19
CA ILE A 28 1.58 7.66 -9.64
C ILE A 28 1.64 8.95 -10.46
N LEU A 29 2.83 9.51 -10.69
CA LEU A 29 2.99 10.82 -11.31
C LEU A 29 2.96 10.78 -12.84
N GLY A 30 3.54 9.73 -13.43
CA GLY A 30 3.65 9.55 -14.88
C GLY A 30 2.42 8.95 -15.51
N TRP A 31 1.66 8.13 -14.79
CA TRP A 31 0.43 7.50 -15.32
C TRP A 31 -0.82 7.89 -14.54
N GLY A 32 -0.82 7.80 -13.21
CA GLY A 32 -2.00 8.03 -12.38
C GLY A 32 -2.55 9.45 -12.46
N VAL A 33 -1.69 10.46 -12.24
CA VAL A 33 -2.07 11.87 -12.27
C VAL A 33 -2.61 12.29 -13.66
N PRO A 34 -1.95 11.98 -14.80
CA PRO A 34 -2.49 12.29 -16.13
C PRO A 34 -3.84 11.64 -16.42
N ASN A 35 -4.10 10.46 -15.86
CA ASN A 35 -5.36 9.74 -16.04
C ASN A 35 -6.44 10.11 -15.01
N SER A 36 -6.19 11.11 -14.16
CA SER A 36 -7.15 11.59 -13.15
C SER A 36 -7.71 10.48 -12.26
N ILE A 37 -6.84 9.58 -11.77
CA ILE A 37 -7.26 8.52 -10.86
C ILE A 37 -7.88 9.08 -9.58
N ASP A 38 -8.97 8.48 -9.10
CA ASP A 38 -9.67 8.96 -7.92
C ASP A 38 -9.00 8.55 -6.60
N MET A 39 -8.28 7.43 -6.60
CA MET A 39 -7.76 6.81 -5.39
C MET A 39 -6.50 5.98 -5.64
N ILE A 40 -5.56 6.03 -4.70
CA ILE A 40 -4.36 5.20 -4.67
C ILE A 40 -4.39 4.37 -3.38
N ALA A 41 -4.25 3.05 -3.51
CA ALA A 41 -4.12 2.14 -2.37
C ALA A 41 -2.65 1.82 -2.11
N LEU A 42 -2.14 2.23 -0.94
CA LEU A 42 -0.76 2.02 -0.51
C LEU A 42 -0.73 1.20 0.79
N SER A 43 0.38 0.53 1.03
CA SER A 43 0.67 -0.06 2.36
C SER A 43 1.09 1.06 3.34
N PHE A 44 1.89 0.75 4.37
CA PHE A 44 2.29 1.62 5.51
C PHE A 44 2.93 3.00 5.21
N VAL A 45 2.88 3.51 3.98
CA VAL A 45 3.70 4.63 3.47
C VAL A 45 2.87 5.84 3.04
N LEU A 46 1.95 6.30 3.88
CA LEU A 46 1.04 7.38 3.49
C LEU A 46 1.67 8.78 3.55
N VAL A 47 2.46 9.07 4.58
CA VAL A 47 3.05 10.41 4.79
C VAL A 47 3.93 10.82 3.62
N ASN A 48 4.68 9.89 3.04
CA ASN A 48 5.53 10.16 1.88
C ASN A 48 4.73 10.30 0.59
N ALA A 49 3.59 9.63 0.47
CA ALA A 49 2.73 9.72 -0.71
C ALA A 49 2.08 11.09 -0.88
N ARG A 50 1.57 11.70 0.21
CA ARG A 50 1.05 13.09 0.15
C ARG A 50 2.12 14.08 -0.31
N LYS A 51 3.36 13.91 0.17
CA LYS A 51 4.50 14.75 -0.25
C LYS A 51 4.82 14.59 -1.73
N VAL A 52 4.84 13.35 -2.24
CA VAL A 52 5.11 13.07 -3.66
C VAL A 52 4.02 13.65 -4.56
N LEU A 53 2.75 13.53 -4.17
CA LEU A 53 1.61 14.03 -4.94
C LEU A 53 1.52 15.57 -4.96
N GLY A 54 2.05 16.24 -3.93
CA GLY A 54 2.06 17.71 -3.84
C GLY A 54 0.66 18.29 -3.95
N SER A 55 0.43 19.17 -4.92
CA SER A 55 -0.88 19.80 -5.16
C SER A 55 -1.98 18.81 -5.57
N HIS A 56 -1.61 17.68 -6.19
CA HIS A 56 -2.56 16.65 -6.65
C HIS A 56 -3.12 15.82 -5.49
N ALA A 57 -2.46 15.86 -4.31
CA ALA A 57 -2.90 15.13 -3.12
C ALA A 57 -4.27 15.58 -2.59
N LYS A 58 -4.80 16.73 -3.06
CA LYS A 58 -6.15 17.21 -2.72
C LYS A 58 -7.25 16.58 -3.57
N GLN A 59 -6.90 16.03 -4.73
CA GLN A 59 -7.84 15.46 -5.70
C GLN A 59 -7.85 13.94 -5.63
N ILE A 60 -6.70 13.34 -5.31
CA ILE A 60 -6.52 11.90 -5.26
C ILE A 60 -6.62 11.43 -3.81
N ARG A 61 -7.53 10.50 -3.52
CA ARG A 61 -7.69 9.92 -2.18
C ARG A 61 -6.60 8.88 -1.93
N LEU A 62 -6.07 8.86 -0.72
CA LEU A 62 -5.14 7.83 -0.27
C LEU A 62 -5.86 6.80 0.57
N MET A 63 -5.69 5.53 0.21
CA MET A 63 -6.23 4.39 0.94
C MET A 63 -5.10 3.55 1.53
N SER A 64 -5.15 3.29 2.83
CA SER A 64 -4.21 2.37 3.47
C SER A 64 -4.67 0.92 3.42
N LYS A 65 -3.75 0.03 3.06
CA LYS A 65 -3.94 -1.42 3.10
C LYS A 65 -3.38 -1.99 4.40
N VAL A 66 -4.25 -2.54 5.24
CA VAL A 66 -3.89 -3.20 6.50
C VAL A 66 -3.89 -4.71 6.26
N GLU A 67 -2.70 -5.31 6.17
CA GLU A 67 -2.51 -6.72 5.76
C GLU A 67 -1.89 -7.60 6.86
N ASN A 68 -1.34 -7.00 7.91
CA ASN A 68 -0.59 -7.72 8.95
C ASN A 68 -0.89 -7.16 10.36
N LYS A 69 -0.33 -7.80 11.39
CA LYS A 69 -0.52 -7.39 12.79
C LYS A 69 -0.02 -5.97 13.08
N GLU A 70 1.09 -5.57 12.46
CA GLU A 70 1.66 -4.23 12.63
C GLU A 70 0.69 -3.14 12.16
N GLY A 71 -0.05 -3.39 11.07
CA GLY A 71 -1.06 -2.47 10.56
C GLY A 71 -2.30 -2.36 11.41
N VAL A 72 -2.58 -3.41 12.19
CA VAL A 72 -3.63 -3.37 13.21
C VAL A 72 -3.16 -2.59 14.45
N VAL A 73 -1.89 -2.75 14.84
CA VAL A 73 -1.31 -2.02 15.98
C VAL A 73 -1.19 -0.53 15.69
N ASN A 74 -0.74 -0.17 14.49
CA ASN A 74 -0.57 1.24 14.07
C ASN A 74 -1.83 1.82 13.42
N PHE A 75 -2.99 1.17 13.61
CA PHE A 75 -4.22 1.53 12.90
C PHE A 75 -4.69 2.95 13.18
N ASP A 76 -4.53 3.43 14.42
CA ASP A 76 -4.93 4.78 14.81
C ASP A 76 -4.10 5.84 14.04
N GLU A 77 -2.78 5.64 13.93
CA GLU A 77 -1.90 6.53 13.14
C GLU A 77 -2.24 6.49 11.64
N ILE A 78 -2.55 5.29 11.12
CA ILE A 78 -2.98 5.11 9.74
C ILE A 78 -4.29 5.86 9.46
N LEU A 79 -5.25 5.79 10.39
CA LEU A 79 -6.55 6.47 10.29
C LEU A 79 -6.40 7.99 10.18
N HIS A 80 -5.44 8.58 10.90
CA HIS A 80 -5.20 10.02 10.86
C HIS A 80 -4.63 10.52 9.53
N GLU A 81 -3.90 9.66 8.81
CA GLU A 81 -3.19 10.04 7.58
C GLU A 81 -3.90 9.60 6.29
N THR A 82 -4.94 8.76 6.41
CA THR A 82 -5.63 8.13 5.28
C THR A 82 -7.03 8.68 5.05
N ASP A 83 -7.46 8.69 3.78
CA ASP A 83 -8.84 9.05 3.42
C ASP A 83 -9.75 7.82 3.44
N ALA A 84 -9.17 6.61 3.40
CA ALA A 84 -9.88 5.33 3.49
C ALA A 84 -8.94 4.21 3.96
N PHE A 85 -9.46 3.12 4.52
CA PHE A 85 -8.66 1.94 4.82
C PHE A 85 -9.30 0.67 4.23
N MET A 86 -8.45 -0.29 3.88
CA MET A 86 -8.83 -1.62 3.41
C MET A 86 -8.20 -2.67 4.32
N VAL A 87 -9.05 -3.50 4.92
CA VAL A 87 -8.60 -4.66 5.70
C VAL A 87 -8.45 -5.84 4.75
N ILE A 88 -7.26 -6.41 4.69
CA ILE A 88 -6.95 -7.55 3.82
C ILE A 88 -6.50 -8.69 4.71
N SER A 89 -7.35 -9.71 4.80
CA SER A 89 -6.98 -10.99 5.39
C SER A 89 -6.46 -11.90 4.27
N GLU A 90 -5.24 -12.41 4.39
CA GLU A 90 -4.70 -13.44 3.51
C GLU A 90 -5.41 -14.79 3.79
N TRP A 91 -6.68 -14.93 3.36
CA TRP A 91 -7.33 -16.23 3.28
C TRP A 91 -6.79 -16.94 2.05
N ARG A 92 -5.83 -17.83 2.27
CA ARG A 92 -5.31 -18.72 1.24
C ARG A 92 -6.40 -19.72 0.85
N PHE A 93 -7.27 -19.34 -0.09
CA PHE A 93 -8.24 -20.24 -0.70
C PHE A 93 -7.49 -21.31 -1.50
N ARG A 94 -7.23 -22.44 -0.85
CA ARG A 94 -6.69 -23.63 -1.52
C ARG A 94 -7.83 -24.31 -2.26
N TRP A 95 -8.03 -23.93 -3.52
CA TRP A 95 -8.84 -24.73 -4.45
C TRP A 95 -8.15 -26.08 -4.64
N ARG A 96 -8.63 -27.09 -3.91
CA ARG A 96 -8.29 -28.49 -4.20
C ARG A 96 -9.17 -28.88 -5.37
N LYS A 97 -8.59 -29.08 -6.57
CA LYS A 97 -9.30 -29.84 -7.60
C LYS A 97 -9.54 -31.24 -7.02
N SER A 98 -10.81 -31.58 -6.78
CA SER A 98 -11.19 -32.97 -6.66
C SER A 98 -11.01 -33.61 -8.03
N SER A 99 -10.15 -34.61 -8.08
CA SER A 99 -10.04 -35.63 -9.12
C SER A 99 -11.36 -36.37 -9.29
#